data_AF-A0A3A5VXH0-F1
#
_entry.id   AF-A0A3A5VXH0-F1
#
_cell.length_a   1.000
_cell.length_b   1.000
_cell.length_c   1.000
_cell.angle_alpha   90.00
_cell.angle_beta   90.00
_cell.angle_gamma   90.00
#
_symmetry.space_group_name_H-M   'P 1'
#
loop_
_entity.id
_entity.type
_entity.pdbx_description
1 polymer ?
#
loop_
_entity_poly.entity_id
_entity_poly.type
_entity_poly.pdbx_seq_one_letter_code
_entity_poly.pdbx_strand_id
1 'polypeptide(L)'
;MRKDQIFVLLLVFLLPMTGCFGGIVGDAEADDDDNDDEPQWINDVGTSPITWNLSLNPNQWLEVKSSYGLLVMGENSSQEEITQYGLAVSEETGWSVNGGFSPIFGGDYSICGLFVEENCYSTDPDGDWYISDWSIIYRIHSV
;
A
#
# COMPACT_ATOMS: atom_id res chain seq x y z
N MET A 1 -66.42 7.26 3.17
CA MET A 1 -65.43 6.95 2.11
C MET A 1 -64.18 7.75 2.42
N ARG A 2 -63.10 7.07 2.87
CA ARG A 2 -61.81 7.69 3.19
C ARG A 2 -61.14 8.16 1.89
N LYS A 3 -60.56 9.35 1.92
CA LYS A 3 -59.86 9.96 0.80
C LYS A 3 -58.38 9.79 1.07
N ASP A 4 -57.80 8.72 0.57
CA ASP A 4 -56.37 8.45 0.66
C ASP A 4 -55.66 9.39 -0.33
N GLN A 5 -54.88 10.34 0.20
CA GLN A 5 -53.99 11.18 -0.60
C GLN A 5 -52.56 10.69 -0.40
N ILE A 6 -52.01 10.12 -1.47
CA ILE A 6 -50.62 9.67 -1.53
C ILE A 6 -49.76 10.91 -1.79
N PHE A 7 -48.86 11.23 -0.86
CA PHE A 7 -47.80 12.22 -1.04
C PHE A 7 -46.58 11.53 -1.67
N VAL A 8 -46.23 11.89 -2.90
CA VAL A 8 -45.00 11.45 -3.57
C VAL A 8 -43.94 12.53 -3.37
N LEU A 9 -42.92 12.25 -2.56
CA LEU A 9 -41.80 13.15 -2.31
C LEU A 9 -40.66 12.78 -3.28
N LEU A 10 -40.48 13.59 -4.33
CA LEU A 10 -39.39 13.42 -5.30
C LEU A 10 -38.10 14.02 -4.72
N LEU A 11 -37.15 13.17 -4.33
CA LEU A 11 -35.84 13.57 -3.84
C LEU A 11 -34.86 13.71 -5.02
N VAL A 12 -34.61 14.94 -5.47
CA VAL A 12 -33.61 15.25 -6.49
C VAL A 12 -32.27 15.55 -5.81
N PHE A 13 -31.33 14.60 -5.88
CA PHE A 13 -29.93 14.84 -5.50
C PHE A 13 -29.26 15.73 -6.55
N LEU A 14 -28.95 16.96 -6.18
CA LEU A 14 -28.08 17.84 -6.98
C LEU A 14 -26.62 17.55 -6.60
N LEU A 15 -25.89 16.83 -7.45
CA LEU A 15 -24.44 16.75 -7.38
C LEU A 15 -23.84 18.04 -7.96
N PRO A 16 -22.94 18.75 -7.23
CA PRO A 16 -22.18 19.84 -7.83
C PRO A 16 -21.12 19.25 -8.76
N MET A 17 -21.41 19.22 -10.06
CA MET A 17 -20.35 19.29 -11.06
C MET A 17 -19.82 20.72 -11.07
N THR A 18 -18.59 20.94 -10.61
CA THR A 18 -17.57 21.86 -11.17
C THR A 18 -16.52 22.19 -10.11
N GLY A 19 -15.24 22.04 -10.49
CA GLY A 19 -14.10 22.38 -9.65
C GLY A 19 -12.77 22.19 -10.37
N CYS A 20 -12.60 22.88 -11.49
CA CYS A 20 -11.37 22.99 -12.26
C CYS A 20 -10.28 23.69 -11.42
N PHE A 21 -9.34 22.94 -10.84
CA PHE A 21 -8.14 23.52 -10.22
C PHE A 21 -7.09 23.80 -11.30
N GLY A 22 -7.25 24.96 -11.93
CA GLY A 22 -6.20 25.61 -12.68
C GLY A 22 -5.57 26.74 -11.85
N GLY A 23 -4.38 26.48 -11.31
CA GLY A 23 -3.33 27.49 -11.25
C GLY A 23 -2.87 28.01 -9.88
N ILE A 24 -1.54 28.17 -9.86
CA ILE A 24 -0.69 29.13 -9.15
C ILE A 24 -0.13 28.68 -7.78
N VAL A 25 1.18 28.42 -7.84
CA VAL A 25 2.16 28.28 -6.75
C VAL A 25 2.08 29.49 -5.81
N GLY A 26 1.85 29.24 -4.53
CA GLY A 26 1.83 30.24 -3.48
C GLY A 26 1.89 29.56 -2.12
N ASP A 27 3.12 29.42 -1.63
CA ASP A 27 3.53 29.59 -0.24
C ASP A 27 2.43 29.33 0.80
N ALA A 28 2.33 28.08 1.24
CA ALA A 28 1.67 27.76 2.49
C ALA A 28 2.76 27.22 3.42
N GLU A 29 3.25 28.16 4.22
CA GLU A 29 3.97 28.01 5.48
C GLU A 29 3.90 26.58 6.03
N ALA A 30 5.08 26.01 6.29
CA ALA A 30 5.22 24.81 7.09
C ALA A 30 4.58 25.09 8.46
N ASP A 31 3.38 24.55 8.67
CA ASP A 31 2.74 24.47 9.97
C ASP A 31 3.55 23.44 10.76
N ASP A 32 4.53 23.96 11.49
CA ASP A 32 5.29 23.27 12.53
C ASP A 32 4.34 23.12 13.73
N ASP A 33 3.43 22.15 13.65
CA ASP A 33 2.62 21.76 14.81
C ASP A 33 3.48 20.85 15.70
N ASP A 34 4.15 21.51 16.64
CA ASP A 34 4.91 20.96 17.76
C ASP A 34 4.03 20.07 18.66
N ASN A 35 3.59 18.90 18.17
CA ASN A 35 2.90 17.91 19.01
C ASN A 35 2.86 16.46 18.49
N ASP A 36 3.89 15.98 17.79
CA ASP A 36 3.78 14.68 17.11
C ASP A 36 4.64 13.57 17.74
N ASP A 37 4.14 12.99 18.84
CA ASP A 37 4.47 11.60 19.23
C ASP A 37 3.84 10.57 18.26
N GLU A 38 3.20 11.03 17.17
CA GLU A 38 2.67 10.16 16.13
C GLU A 38 3.80 9.49 15.33
N PRO A 39 3.70 8.17 15.09
CA PRO A 39 4.67 7.47 14.27
C PRO A 39 4.73 8.01 12.85
N GLN A 40 5.97 8.31 12.44
CA GLN A 40 6.27 8.87 11.13
C GLN A 40 6.22 7.80 10.03
N TRP A 41 5.72 8.19 8.85
CA TRP A 41 5.74 7.33 7.67
C TRP A 41 7.16 7.22 7.09
N ILE A 42 7.60 5.99 6.89
CA ILE A 42 8.86 5.62 6.26
C ILE A 42 8.53 5.10 4.86
N ASN A 43 9.30 5.53 3.86
CA ASN A 43 9.22 5.03 2.48
C ASN A 43 10.55 4.41 2.09
N ASP A 44 10.62 3.08 2.13
CA ASP A 44 11.77 2.33 1.65
C ASP A 44 11.53 1.90 0.21
N VAL A 45 12.58 2.03 -0.60
CA VAL A 45 12.57 1.67 -2.02
C VAL A 45 13.79 0.84 -2.37
N GLY A 46 13.70 0.04 -3.43
CA GLY A 46 14.83 -0.71 -3.93
C GLY A 46 14.57 -1.36 -5.29
N THR A 47 15.52 -2.18 -5.70
CA THR A 47 15.46 -2.98 -6.93
C THR A 47 15.53 -4.47 -6.59
N SER A 48 15.34 -5.36 -7.57
CA SER A 48 15.49 -6.80 -7.34
C SER A 48 16.95 -7.24 -7.13
N PRO A 49 17.19 -8.26 -6.27
CA PRO A 49 16.19 -9.00 -5.49
C PRO A 49 15.63 -8.17 -4.32
N ILE A 50 14.40 -8.46 -3.90
CA ILE A 50 13.78 -7.77 -2.76
C ILE A 50 14.53 -8.18 -1.48
N THR A 51 15.20 -7.22 -0.82
CA THR A 51 15.98 -7.45 0.41
C THR A 51 15.43 -6.73 1.64
N TRP A 52 14.22 -6.21 1.56
CA TRP A 52 13.60 -5.51 2.69
C TRP A 52 13.31 -6.49 3.83
N ASN A 53 13.84 -6.18 5.01
CA ASN A 53 13.63 -6.91 6.25
C ASN A 53 13.47 -5.92 7.40
N LEU A 54 12.57 -6.21 8.34
CA LEU A 54 12.29 -5.37 9.49
C LEU A 54 12.09 -6.22 10.74
N SER A 55 12.92 -6.01 11.76
CA SER A 55 12.77 -6.65 13.07
C SER A 55 12.15 -5.68 14.07
N LEU A 56 11.06 -6.10 14.70
CA LEU A 56 10.31 -5.32 15.69
C LEU A 56 10.41 -5.92 17.09
N ASN A 57 10.53 -5.05 18.09
CA ASN A 57 10.47 -5.46 19.49
C ASN A 57 9.04 -5.86 19.89
N PRO A 58 8.85 -6.67 20.95
CA PRO A 58 7.51 -7.09 21.41
C PRO A 58 6.52 -5.96 21.75
N ASN A 59 7.02 -4.75 21.99
CA ASN A 59 6.22 -3.56 22.30
C ASN A 59 6.06 -2.64 21.07
N GLN A 60 6.20 -3.20 19.87
CA GLN A 60 6.06 -2.47 18.62
C GLN A 60 5.09 -3.19 17.69
N TRP A 61 4.37 -2.45 16.86
CA TRP A 61 3.57 -3.00 15.75
C TRP A 61 3.87 -2.30 14.45
N LEU A 62 3.70 -3.05 13.36
CA LEU A 62 3.86 -2.57 12.00
C LEU A 62 2.52 -2.09 11.45
N GLU A 63 2.50 -0.91 10.83
CA GLU A 63 1.41 -0.49 9.95
C GLU A 63 1.96 -0.29 8.55
N VAL A 64 1.39 -1.01 7.58
CA VAL A 64 1.74 -0.91 6.16
C VAL A 64 0.65 -0.13 5.44
N LYS A 65 1.01 1.03 4.88
CA LYS A 65 0.11 1.81 4.02
C LYS A 65 0.05 1.24 2.61
N SER A 66 1.20 0.85 2.07
CA SER A 66 1.29 0.29 0.73
C SER A 66 2.58 -0.49 0.56
N SER A 67 2.55 -1.56 -0.22
CA SER A 67 3.72 -2.32 -0.65
C SER A 67 3.51 -2.74 -2.09
N TYR A 68 4.32 -2.20 -3.00
CA TYR A 68 4.16 -2.39 -4.45
C TYR A 68 5.50 -2.55 -5.14
N GLY A 69 5.50 -3.31 -6.23
CA GLY A 69 6.62 -3.45 -7.14
C GLY A 69 6.20 -3.29 -8.59
N LEU A 70 7.18 -3.09 -9.46
CA LEU A 70 7.01 -3.13 -10.91
C LEU A 70 7.30 -4.55 -11.38
N LEU A 71 6.26 -5.27 -11.77
CA LEU A 71 6.38 -6.58 -12.40
C LEU A 71 6.70 -6.39 -13.87
N VAL A 72 7.85 -6.90 -14.28
CA VAL A 72 8.27 -6.96 -15.68
C VAL A 72 8.03 -8.37 -16.17
N MET A 73 7.26 -8.51 -17.25
CA MET A 73 6.97 -9.78 -17.91
C MET A 73 7.55 -9.76 -19.33
N GLY A 74 8.15 -10.89 -19.72
CA GLY A 74 8.73 -11.09 -21.05
C GLY A 74 10.25 -10.93 -21.08
N GLU A 75 10.91 -11.78 -21.86
CA GLU A 75 12.37 -11.76 -22.03
C GLU A 75 12.80 -10.62 -22.96
N ASN A 76 13.50 -9.60 -22.46
CA ASN A 76 14.45 -8.72 -23.18
C ASN A 76 14.11 -8.45 -24.66
N SER A 77 12.85 -8.11 -24.96
CA SER A 77 12.33 -7.99 -26.31
C SER A 77 11.40 -6.79 -26.41
N SER A 78 10.99 -6.46 -27.63
CA SER A 78 10.07 -5.35 -27.89
C SER A 78 8.65 -5.55 -27.31
N GLN A 79 8.42 -6.56 -26.47
CA GLN A 79 7.14 -6.94 -25.87
C GLN A 79 7.18 -6.95 -24.32
N GLU A 80 8.19 -6.32 -23.70
CA GLU A 80 8.20 -6.14 -22.24
C GLU A 80 6.92 -5.41 -21.79
N GLU A 81 6.16 -6.08 -20.92
CA GLU A 81 5.01 -5.49 -20.25
C GLU A 81 5.40 -5.17 -18.81
N ILE A 82 5.21 -3.92 -18.41
CA ILE A 82 5.46 -3.44 -17.05
C ILE A 82 4.13 -3.13 -16.41
N THR A 83 3.85 -3.76 -15.27
CA THR A 83 2.62 -3.53 -14.51
C THR A 83 2.92 -3.33 -13.02
N GLN A 84 2.07 -2.57 -12.34
CA GLN A 84 2.14 -2.44 -10.89
C GLN A 84 1.61 -3.72 -10.24
N TYR A 85 2.38 -4.28 -9.32
CA TYR A 85 2.05 -5.51 -8.61
C TYR A 85 2.07 -5.30 -7.09
N GLY A 86 1.05 -5.80 -6.39
CA GLY A 86 0.95 -5.70 -4.94
C GLY A 86 1.89 -6.71 -4.28
N LEU A 87 2.80 -6.22 -3.44
CA LEU A 87 3.76 -7.07 -2.73
C LEU A 87 3.18 -7.44 -1.36
N ALA A 88 3.38 -8.69 -0.96
CA ALA A 88 2.87 -9.17 0.32
C ALA A 88 3.92 -8.95 1.40
N VAL A 89 3.55 -8.29 2.50
CA VAL A 89 4.43 -8.17 3.68
C VAL A 89 4.09 -9.33 4.61
N SER A 90 5.08 -10.10 5.05
CA SER A 90 4.86 -11.27 5.90
C SER A 90 5.86 -11.37 7.02
N GLU A 91 5.38 -11.81 8.18
CA GLU A 91 6.18 -12.15 9.35
C GLU A 91 6.65 -13.61 9.27
N GLU A 92 7.84 -13.89 9.80
CA GLU A 92 8.51 -15.20 9.68
C GLU A 92 7.65 -16.37 10.20
N THR A 93 6.79 -16.16 11.21
CA THR A 93 5.90 -17.20 11.74
C THR A 93 4.63 -17.41 10.91
N GLY A 94 4.46 -16.68 9.80
CA GLY A 94 3.47 -16.95 8.76
C GLY A 94 2.34 -15.92 8.67
N TRP A 95 2.39 -14.82 9.42
CA TRP A 95 1.37 -13.78 9.35
C TRP A 95 1.59 -12.83 8.18
N SER A 96 0.60 -12.67 7.29
CA SER A 96 0.65 -11.65 6.23
C SER A 96 -0.03 -10.34 6.64
N VAL A 97 0.60 -9.20 6.33
CA VAL A 97 0.05 -7.85 6.46
C VAL A 97 -0.41 -7.37 5.07
N ASN A 98 -1.71 -7.49 4.80
CA ASN A 98 -2.33 -7.04 3.54
C ASN A 98 -2.93 -5.64 3.72
N GLY A 99 -2.06 -4.65 3.89
CA GLY A 99 -2.45 -3.27 4.19
C GLY A 99 -3.04 -3.11 5.60
N GLY A 100 -2.78 -1.96 6.23
CA GLY A 100 -3.14 -1.72 7.62
C GLY A 100 -2.14 -2.34 8.59
N PHE A 101 -2.63 -2.89 9.69
CA PHE A 101 -1.80 -3.25 10.84
C PHE A 101 -1.37 -4.71 10.85
N SER A 102 -0.20 -4.98 11.43
CA SER A 102 0.23 -6.34 11.74
C SER A 102 -0.76 -7.02 12.70
N PRO A 103 -1.01 -8.33 12.53
CA PRO A 103 -1.91 -9.07 13.43
C PRO A 103 -1.30 -9.33 14.81
N ILE A 104 0.02 -9.13 14.96
CA ILE A 104 0.77 -9.34 16.20
C ILE A 104 1.73 -8.17 16.48
N PHE A 105 2.21 -8.11 17.72
CA PHE A 105 3.27 -7.20 18.17
C PHE A 105 4.65 -7.86 18.05
N GLY A 106 5.67 -7.09 17.66
CA GLY A 106 7.03 -7.57 17.41
C GLY A 106 7.14 -8.48 16.19
N GLY A 107 8.28 -9.15 16.08
CA GLY A 107 8.54 -10.15 15.05
C GLY A 107 9.41 -9.63 13.89
N ASP A 108 9.73 -10.54 12.98
CA ASP A 108 10.61 -10.31 11.85
C ASP A 108 9.81 -10.35 10.55
N TYR A 109 9.70 -9.20 9.88
CA TYR A 109 8.93 -8.99 8.67
C TYR A 109 9.82 -8.94 7.44
N SER A 110 9.33 -9.49 6.33
CA SER A 110 9.94 -9.43 5.01
C SER A 110 8.88 -9.13 3.95
N ILE A 111 9.33 -8.67 2.77
CA ILE A 111 8.46 -8.49 1.62
C ILE A 111 8.60 -9.71 0.70
N CYS A 112 7.45 -10.22 0.27
CA CYS A 112 7.33 -11.20 -0.75
C CYS A 112 6.83 -10.61 -2.07
N GLY A 113 7.52 -10.97 -3.16
CA GLY A 113 7.13 -10.66 -4.53
C GLY A 113 5.86 -11.41 -4.92
N LEU A 114 5.98 -12.70 -5.15
CA LEU A 114 4.91 -13.60 -5.55
C LEU A 114 4.94 -14.84 -4.66
N PHE A 115 3.77 -15.24 -4.15
CA PHE A 115 3.60 -16.52 -3.47
C PHE A 115 3.18 -17.58 -4.48
N VAL A 116 4.04 -18.59 -4.67
CA VAL A 116 3.77 -19.75 -5.53
C VAL A 116 4.05 -21.01 -4.72
N GLU A 117 3.06 -21.89 -4.59
CA GLU A 117 3.19 -23.16 -3.84
C GLU A 117 3.82 -22.99 -2.45
N GLU A 118 3.33 -22.02 -1.68
CA GLU A 118 3.83 -21.66 -0.33
C GLU A 118 5.24 -21.06 -0.28
N ASN A 119 5.91 -20.92 -1.42
CA ASN A 119 7.22 -20.30 -1.52
C ASN A 119 7.12 -18.85 -1.96
N CYS A 120 8.05 -18.04 -1.45
CA CYS A 120 8.15 -16.65 -1.79
C CYS A 120 9.21 -16.41 -2.86
N TYR A 121 8.83 -15.74 -3.96
CA TYR A 121 9.71 -15.41 -5.07
C TYR A 121 9.70 -13.92 -5.37
N SER A 122 10.87 -13.34 -5.65
CA SER A 122 10.98 -11.98 -6.22
C SER A 122 11.33 -11.97 -7.70
N THR A 123 11.69 -13.14 -8.22
CA THR A 123 12.00 -13.41 -9.63
C THR A 123 11.46 -14.79 -9.95
N ASP A 124 10.96 -14.97 -11.17
CA ASP A 124 10.57 -16.28 -11.66
C ASP A 124 11.78 -17.22 -11.72
N PRO A 125 11.72 -18.42 -11.10
CA PRO A 125 12.73 -19.45 -11.31
C PRO A 125 12.90 -19.83 -12.78
N ASP A 126 11.83 -19.76 -13.57
CA ASP A 126 11.84 -20.09 -15.00
C ASP A 126 12.24 -18.89 -15.89
N GLY A 127 12.28 -17.68 -15.32
CA GLY A 127 12.80 -16.47 -15.96
C GLY A 127 11.80 -15.62 -16.73
N ASP A 128 10.50 -15.95 -16.73
CA ASP A 128 9.49 -15.25 -17.54
C ASP A 128 9.08 -13.89 -16.94
N TRP A 129 9.30 -13.69 -15.65
CA TRP A 129 9.00 -12.43 -14.95
C TRP A 129 9.96 -12.12 -13.81
N TYR A 130 10.05 -10.84 -13.46
CA TYR A 130 10.73 -10.39 -12.24
C TYR A 130 10.14 -9.07 -11.73
N ILE A 131 10.31 -8.79 -10.43
CA ILE A 131 10.05 -7.45 -9.89
C ILE A 131 11.28 -6.57 -10.17
N SER A 132 11.20 -5.49 -10.93
CA SER A 132 12.38 -4.64 -11.20
C SER A 132 12.69 -3.71 -10.04
N ASP A 133 11.67 -2.98 -9.59
CA ASP A 133 11.71 -1.94 -8.58
C ASP A 133 10.60 -2.19 -7.57
N TRP A 134 10.82 -1.80 -6.32
CA TRP A 134 9.83 -1.94 -5.25
C TRP A 134 9.84 -0.73 -4.32
N SER A 135 8.70 -0.53 -3.67
CA SER A 135 8.51 0.46 -2.62
C SER A 135 7.57 -0.07 -1.55
N ILE A 136 7.86 0.26 -0.29
CA ILE A 136 6.98 0.03 0.85
C ILE A 136 6.87 1.30 1.67
N ILE A 137 5.64 1.67 2.02
CA ILE A 137 5.33 2.77 2.91
C ILE A 137 4.73 2.19 4.18
N TYR A 138 5.39 2.43 5.31
CA TYR A 138 5.01 1.86 6.60
C TYR A 138 5.34 2.80 7.74
N ARG A 139 4.83 2.50 8.94
CA ARG A 139 5.25 3.14 10.18
C ARG A 139 5.23 2.13 11.32
N ILE A 140 6.02 2.41 12.35
CA ILE A 140 6.19 1.54 13.51
C ILE A 140 5.65 2.29 14.71
N HIS A 141 4.68 1.72 15.42
CA HIS A 141 4.22 2.36 16.65
C HIS A 141 4.67 1.60 17.88
N SER A 142 4.74 2.31 18.99
CA SER A 142 4.92 1.74 20.32
C SER A 142 3.56 1.40 20.92
N VAL A 143 3.48 0.28 21.62
CA VAL A 143 2.24 -0.31 22.20
C VAL A 143 2.47 -0.83 23.61
#